data_AF-W7B8P8-F1
#
_entry.id   AF-W7B8P8-F1
#
_cell.length_a   1.000
_cell.length_b   1.000
_cell.length_c   1.000
_cell.angle_alpha   90.00
_cell.angle_beta   90.00
_cell.angle_gamma   90.00
#
_symmetry.space_group_name_H-M   'P 1'
#
loop_
_entity.id
_entity.type
_entity.pdbx_description
1 polymer ?
#
loop_
_entity_poly.entity_id
_entity_poly.type
_entity_poly.pdbx_seq_one_letter_code
_entity_poly.pdbx_strand_id
1 'polypeptide(L)'
;MKKKQIKKLVSALTVASILGTSVVTPFNVLATPAEAAVDSRISPTYVAPVTSNIYMSNINTYFPSATLINGILTIDLTKMHVNYGAGVQLPDGKVINALSKTKDGVADFMVLDLRGENLTVGSGKIHVEKIDPNNKKWGNYGFDINTSSYYQYSTEFGQAVYNLFDDQNFTTLNPGFTSEDLTNVYKKMAVTPNSPEKDRLFQLVIKAINMSDAQEKAKTTAARDEVNALFTNNNPSSNAIKNTTNQAAIDKAQTLVDAVTDATEKAKIQADLDKAKELLAAAIASEEAAASKSVKELFVNNNPASNAIKDTTVQTTINDAQKLVDALTNPTLKATLQKDVDKAQSLLDARNAEEATDKDQQTIATYLVNQLFVGNTPTSDAIKDTTTQAKINDAQEQINLVKNPTVKAKLQKDLDRAQELLNAKNAAEAAKEEQARLDAAIKAVHELYTNNNPQTDAIKETTNQKAIDDAQKVD
;
A
#
# COMPACT_ATOMS: atom_id res chain seq x y z
N MET A 1 7.72 47.29 35.08
CA MET A 1 8.48 46.33 35.92
C MET A 1 7.53 45.30 36.54
N LYS A 2 7.46 44.08 35.99
CA LYS A 2 6.99 42.87 36.69
C LYS A 2 7.89 41.72 36.23
N LYS A 3 8.62 41.12 37.17
CA LYS A 3 9.70 40.15 36.96
C LYS A 3 9.14 38.75 36.65
N LYS A 4 9.64 38.15 35.56
CA LYS A 4 9.59 36.72 35.23
C LYS A 4 10.35 35.89 36.28
N GLN A 5 9.73 34.82 36.77
CA GLN A 5 10.41 33.67 37.40
C GLN A 5 9.65 32.40 36.99
N ILE A 6 10.24 31.64 36.08
CA ILE A 6 9.79 30.31 35.63
C ILE A 6 10.41 29.29 36.59
N LYS A 7 9.60 28.52 37.33
CA LYS A 7 10.05 27.34 38.07
C LYS A 7 9.71 26.08 37.26
N LYS A 8 10.76 25.43 36.74
CA LYS A 8 10.73 24.07 36.21
C LYS A 8 10.69 23.08 37.38
N LEU A 9 9.75 22.15 37.38
CA LEU A 9 9.74 20.96 38.22
C LEU A 9 9.97 19.77 37.29
N VAL A 10 11.15 19.16 37.42
CA VAL A 10 11.52 17.88 36.79
C VAL A 10 11.37 16.83 37.88
N SER A 11 10.43 15.90 37.71
CA SER A 11 10.41 14.65 38.48
C SER A 11 11.01 13.55 37.62
N ALA A 12 12.19 13.10 38.04
CA ALA A 12 12.80 11.87 37.59
C ALA A 12 12.06 10.69 38.23
N LEU A 13 11.47 9.82 37.41
CA LEU A 13 11.05 8.48 37.84
C LEU A 13 11.92 7.47 37.12
N THR A 14 12.80 6.86 37.90
CA THR A 14 13.75 5.82 37.53
C THR A 14 13.00 4.56 37.11
N VAL A 15 13.04 4.22 35.82
CA VAL A 15 12.66 2.90 35.32
C VAL A 15 13.95 2.18 34.96
N ALA A 16 14.22 1.09 35.70
CA ALA A 16 15.32 0.18 35.42
C ALA A 16 15.13 -0.46 34.04
N SER A 17 16.01 -0.11 33.10
CA SER A 17 16.14 -0.77 31.81
C SER A 17 16.83 -2.11 32.00
N ILE A 18 16.07 -3.19 31.88
CA ILE A 18 16.63 -4.52 31.63
C ILE A 18 17.18 -4.50 30.20
N LEU A 19 18.50 -4.66 30.09
CA LEU A 19 19.23 -4.89 28.86
C LEU A 19 18.76 -6.21 28.22
N GLY A 20 17.75 -6.11 27.35
CA GLY A 20 17.49 -7.12 26.33
C GLY A 20 18.26 -6.72 25.07
N THR A 21 19.44 -7.31 24.86
CA THR A 21 20.27 -7.11 23.68
C THR A 21 19.47 -7.47 22.43
N SER A 22 18.93 -6.46 21.75
CA SER A 22 18.41 -6.59 20.39
C SER A 22 19.59 -6.90 19.47
N VAL A 23 19.72 -8.16 19.07
CA VAL A 23 20.54 -8.51 17.92
C VAL A 23 19.80 -7.98 16.70
N VAL A 24 20.11 -6.74 16.31
CA VAL A 24 19.79 -6.22 14.99
C VAL A 24 20.77 -6.90 14.03
N THR A 25 20.36 -8.02 13.43
CA THR A 25 20.99 -8.47 12.19
C THR A 25 20.47 -7.57 11.07
N PRO A 26 21.35 -6.98 10.25
CA PRO A 26 20.92 -6.23 9.09
C PRO A 26 20.41 -7.23 8.03
N PHE A 27 19.09 -7.34 7.90
CA PHE A 27 18.45 -7.87 6.71
C PHE A 27 18.58 -6.81 5.61
N ASN A 28 19.72 -6.85 4.93
CA ASN A 28 19.87 -6.23 3.62
C ASN A 28 20.49 -7.28 2.69
N VAL A 29 19.91 -7.37 1.49
CA VAL A 29 20.37 -8.03 0.25
C VAL A 29 19.48 -9.21 -0.19
N LEU A 30 18.26 -8.87 -0.61
CA LEU A 30 17.75 -9.36 -1.89
C LEU A 30 17.97 -8.22 -2.89
N ALA A 31 18.67 -8.49 -3.99
CA ALA A 31 18.98 -7.62 -5.13
C ALA A 31 20.11 -6.57 -4.96
N THR A 32 21.37 -7.03 -5.06
CA THR A 32 22.41 -6.60 -6.04
C THR A 32 23.74 -7.23 -5.63
N PRO A 33 24.56 -7.73 -6.57
CA PRO A 33 25.85 -8.32 -6.23
C PRO A 33 26.80 -7.18 -5.84
N ALA A 34 26.90 -6.90 -4.55
CA ALA A 34 28.08 -6.23 -4.03
C ALA A 34 29.24 -7.23 -4.16
N GLU A 35 30.30 -6.83 -4.87
CA GLU A 35 31.58 -7.54 -4.93
C GLU A 35 32.20 -7.62 -3.53
N ALA A 36 31.68 -8.53 -2.72
CA ALA A 36 32.40 -9.09 -1.59
C ALA A 36 33.47 -10.03 -2.18
N ALA A 37 34.68 -9.94 -1.64
CA ALA A 37 35.85 -10.73 -2.02
C ALA A 37 35.45 -12.15 -2.46
N VAL A 38 35.81 -12.48 -3.71
CA VAL A 38 35.55 -13.77 -4.35
C VAL A 38 36.39 -14.82 -3.61
N ASP A 39 35.89 -15.27 -2.46
CA ASP A 39 36.29 -16.58 -1.94
C ASP A 39 35.76 -17.56 -2.98
N SER A 40 36.67 -18.15 -3.74
CA SER A 40 36.35 -19.03 -4.85
C SER A 40 35.67 -20.25 -4.25
N ARG A 41 34.34 -20.25 -4.22
CA ARG A 41 33.52 -21.34 -3.70
C ARG A 41 33.68 -22.52 -4.65
N ILE A 42 34.56 -23.44 -4.28
CA ILE A 42 34.79 -24.68 -5.02
C ILE A 42 33.88 -25.72 -4.37
N SER A 43 32.97 -26.29 -5.16
CA SER A 43 32.12 -27.40 -4.70
C SER A 43 32.99 -28.50 -4.08
N PRO A 44 32.65 -28.99 -2.89
CA PRO A 44 33.51 -29.92 -2.18
C PRO A 44 33.64 -31.24 -2.96
N THR A 45 34.88 -31.66 -3.21
CA THR A 45 35.16 -32.98 -3.80
C THR A 45 35.38 -33.97 -2.66
N TYR A 46 34.64 -35.07 -2.68
CA TYR A 46 34.82 -36.13 -1.70
C TYR A 46 36.05 -36.97 -2.06
N VAL A 47 36.98 -37.05 -1.11
CA VAL A 47 38.12 -37.97 -1.17
C VAL A 47 37.90 -39.04 -0.12
N ALA A 48 37.81 -40.30 -0.55
CA ALA A 48 37.67 -41.41 0.37
C ALA A 48 38.88 -41.48 1.32
N PRO A 49 38.68 -41.73 2.63
CA PRO A 49 39.80 -41.93 3.55
C PRO A 49 40.71 -43.05 3.07
N VAL A 50 42.02 -42.89 3.23
CA VAL A 50 42.98 -43.94 2.94
C VAL A 50 42.77 -45.12 3.88
N THR A 51 42.61 -46.32 3.33
CA THR A 51 42.58 -47.55 4.13
C THR A 51 43.99 -47.86 4.64
N SER A 52 44.07 -48.52 5.79
CA SER A 52 45.36 -48.96 6.32
C SER A 52 45.96 -50.03 5.39
N ASN A 53 47.16 -49.79 4.87
CA ASN A 53 47.90 -50.79 4.11
C ASN A 53 48.41 -51.88 5.04
N ILE A 54 48.18 -53.14 4.68
CA ILE A 54 48.71 -54.29 5.43
C ILE A 54 49.85 -54.90 4.63
N TYR A 55 51.00 -55.07 5.28
CA TYR A 55 52.18 -55.74 4.74
C TYR A 55 52.57 -56.89 5.65
N MET A 56 52.63 -58.09 5.10
CA MET A 56 53.06 -59.30 5.79
C MET A 56 54.21 -59.92 4.99
N SER A 57 55.30 -60.23 5.68
CA SER A 57 56.49 -60.86 5.09
C SER A 57 56.96 -62.01 5.97
N ASN A 58 57.71 -62.94 5.37
CA ASN A 58 58.20 -64.14 6.04
C ASN A 58 57.06 -64.95 6.71
N ILE A 59 55.91 -65.04 6.04
CA ILE A 59 54.70 -65.64 6.64
C ILE A 59 54.92 -67.13 6.89
N ASN A 60 55.31 -67.88 5.86
CA ASN A 60 55.81 -69.25 5.98
C ASN A 60 56.59 -69.70 4.73
N THR A 61 57.00 -70.97 4.68
CA THR A 61 57.80 -71.55 3.59
C THR A 61 57.13 -71.47 2.22
N TYR A 62 55.79 -71.50 2.14
CA TYR A 62 55.03 -71.52 0.88
C TYR A 62 54.38 -70.17 0.53
N PHE A 63 54.15 -69.31 1.53
CA PHE A 63 53.66 -67.95 1.36
C PHE A 63 54.75 -66.96 1.82
N PRO A 64 55.62 -66.47 0.92
CA PRO A 64 56.69 -65.57 1.31
C PRO A 64 56.17 -64.22 1.84
N SER A 65 55.10 -63.70 1.23
CA SER A 65 54.52 -62.41 1.60
C SER A 65 53.04 -62.31 1.19
N ALA A 66 52.34 -61.37 1.83
CA ALA A 66 50.99 -60.96 1.45
C ALA A 66 50.82 -59.46 1.71
N THR A 67 50.09 -58.78 0.84
CA THR A 67 49.78 -57.35 0.98
C THR A 67 48.31 -57.08 0.74
N LEU A 68 47.73 -56.16 1.51
CA LEU A 68 46.39 -55.62 1.25
C LEU A 68 46.52 -54.11 1.14
N ILE A 69 46.47 -53.60 -0.09
CA ILE A 69 46.70 -52.20 -0.43
C ILE A 69 45.54 -51.74 -1.30
N ASN A 70 44.85 -50.67 -0.92
CA ASN A 70 43.74 -50.08 -1.69
C ASN A 70 42.67 -51.09 -2.16
N GLY A 71 42.48 -52.15 -1.39
CA GLY A 71 41.44 -53.17 -1.54
C GLY A 71 41.91 -54.33 -2.41
N ILE A 72 43.19 -54.34 -2.79
CA ILE A 72 43.79 -55.40 -3.57
C ILE A 72 44.63 -56.27 -2.64
N LEU A 73 44.20 -57.52 -2.46
CA LEU A 73 44.97 -58.54 -1.76
C LEU A 73 45.91 -59.23 -2.76
N THR A 74 47.21 -59.14 -2.52
CA THR A 74 48.23 -59.85 -3.28
C THR A 74 48.91 -60.86 -2.38
N ILE A 75 48.87 -62.14 -2.75
CA ILE A 75 49.56 -63.23 -2.03
C ILE A 75 50.65 -63.77 -2.94
N ASP A 76 51.87 -63.84 -2.42
CA ASP A 76 53.03 -64.37 -3.12
C ASP A 76 53.00 -65.91 -3.11
N LEU A 77 53.02 -66.49 -4.32
CA LEU A 77 53.00 -67.92 -4.59
C LEU A 77 54.34 -68.42 -5.17
N THR A 78 55.41 -67.61 -5.15
CA THR A 78 56.71 -67.94 -5.76
C THR A 78 57.32 -69.26 -5.27
N LYS A 79 57.04 -69.63 -4.02
CA LYS A 79 57.50 -70.90 -3.40
C LYS A 79 56.47 -72.02 -3.49
N MET A 80 55.40 -71.83 -4.25
CA MET A 80 54.33 -72.81 -4.42
C MET A 80 54.73 -73.80 -5.52
N HIS A 81 54.42 -75.09 -5.32
CA HIS A 81 54.57 -76.07 -6.39
C HIS A 81 53.52 -75.83 -7.49
N VAL A 82 53.89 -76.13 -8.73
CA VAL A 82 52.97 -76.06 -9.87
C VAL A 82 51.68 -76.84 -9.58
N ASN A 83 50.53 -76.24 -9.90
CA ASN A 83 49.18 -76.77 -9.62
C ASN A 83 48.77 -76.83 -8.14
N TYR A 84 49.60 -76.40 -7.19
CA TYR A 84 49.18 -76.10 -5.81
C TYR A 84 48.88 -74.61 -5.67
N GLY A 85 48.18 -74.21 -4.61
CA GLY A 85 47.68 -72.84 -4.55
C GLY A 85 47.36 -72.29 -3.17
N ALA A 86 46.65 -71.17 -3.17
CA ALA A 86 46.05 -70.56 -2.01
C ALA A 86 44.52 -70.66 -2.09
N GLY A 87 43.89 -71.11 -0.99
CA GLY A 87 42.48 -70.92 -0.71
C GLY A 87 42.33 -69.74 0.25
N VAL A 88 41.57 -68.74 -0.16
CA VAL A 88 41.34 -67.50 0.59
C VAL A 88 39.89 -67.47 1.03
N GLN A 89 39.67 -67.58 2.35
CA GLN A 89 38.36 -67.42 2.96
C GLN A 89 38.21 -65.99 3.46
N LEU A 90 37.23 -65.28 2.90
CA LEU A 90 36.86 -63.93 3.30
C LEU A 90 36.05 -63.95 4.62
N PRO A 91 35.94 -62.81 5.32
CA PRO A 91 35.28 -62.75 6.63
C PRO A 91 33.78 -63.09 6.60
N ASP A 92 33.14 -62.98 5.44
CA ASP A 92 31.75 -63.38 5.18
C ASP A 92 31.60 -64.89 4.89
N GLY A 93 32.70 -65.64 4.87
CA GLY A 93 32.75 -67.07 4.61
C GLY A 93 32.95 -67.46 3.14
N LYS A 94 32.98 -66.50 2.20
CA LYS A 94 33.25 -66.77 0.78
C LYS A 94 34.67 -67.28 0.58
N VAL A 95 34.84 -68.35 -0.18
CA VAL A 95 36.15 -68.95 -0.46
C VAL A 95 36.54 -68.72 -1.92
N ILE A 96 37.76 -68.24 -2.14
CA ILE A 96 38.34 -68.00 -3.48
C ILE A 96 39.65 -68.78 -3.57
N ASN A 97 39.77 -69.63 -4.58
CA ASN A 97 40.95 -70.48 -4.78
C ASN A 97 41.73 -70.01 -6.01
N ALA A 98 43.06 -70.03 -5.92
CA ALA A 98 43.94 -69.85 -7.07
C ALA A 98 45.12 -70.81 -7.00
N LEU A 99 45.36 -71.53 -8.09
CA LEU A 99 46.51 -72.43 -8.26
C LEU A 99 47.66 -71.70 -8.95
N SER A 100 48.88 -72.01 -8.53
CA SER A 100 50.10 -71.52 -9.14
C SER A 100 50.29 -72.11 -10.53
N LYS A 101 50.68 -71.25 -11.47
CA LYS A 101 50.88 -71.56 -12.89
C LYS A 101 52.34 -71.78 -13.25
N THR A 102 53.25 -71.48 -12.33
CA THR A 102 54.69 -71.52 -12.57
C THR A 102 55.34 -72.68 -11.80
N LYS A 103 56.62 -72.94 -12.11
CA LYS A 103 57.42 -73.90 -11.34
C LYS A 103 57.91 -73.22 -10.05
N ASP A 104 58.18 -74.03 -9.04
CA ASP A 104 58.73 -73.57 -7.76
C ASP A 104 60.00 -72.73 -7.96
N GLY A 105 60.06 -71.58 -7.28
CA GLY A 105 61.12 -70.59 -7.40
C GLY A 105 60.93 -69.55 -8.51
N VAL A 106 59.86 -69.65 -9.32
CA VAL A 106 59.50 -68.65 -10.34
C VAL A 106 58.35 -67.78 -9.81
N ALA A 107 58.51 -66.46 -9.92
CA ALA A 107 57.54 -65.50 -9.40
C ALA A 107 56.12 -65.76 -9.91
N ASP A 108 55.17 -65.87 -8.98
CA ASP A 108 53.74 -66.07 -9.24
C ASP A 108 52.93 -65.46 -8.09
N PHE A 109 51.75 -64.92 -8.39
CA PHE A 109 50.96 -64.15 -7.44
C PHE A 109 49.47 -64.42 -7.60
N MET A 110 48.78 -64.57 -6.48
CA MET A 110 47.32 -64.47 -6.44
C MET A 110 46.95 -63.02 -6.15
N VAL A 111 46.16 -62.41 -7.05
CA VAL A 111 45.66 -61.05 -6.91
C VAL A 111 44.13 -61.12 -6.81
N LEU A 112 43.59 -60.61 -5.70
CA LEU A 112 42.16 -60.53 -5.45
C LEU A 112 41.74 -59.07 -5.29
N ASP A 113 40.73 -58.66 -6.05
CA ASP A 113 40.06 -57.38 -5.86
C ASP A 113 38.96 -57.54 -4.81
N LEU A 114 39.22 -56.97 -3.64
CA LEU A 114 38.33 -57.01 -2.48
C LEU A 114 37.64 -55.66 -2.25
N ARG A 115 37.62 -54.73 -3.22
CA ARG A 115 37.02 -53.39 -3.07
C ARG A 115 35.49 -53.37 -2.89
N GLY A 116 34.81 -54.50 -3.12
CA GLY A 116 33.37 -54.67 -2.87
C GLY A 116 33.02 -55.64 -1.73
N GLU A 117 34.01 -56.27 -1.09
CA GLU A 117 33.81 -57.31 -0.06
C GLU A 117 33.82 -56.73 1.37
N ASN A 118 32.83 -57.03 2.21
CA ASN A 118 32.84 -56.52 3.58
C ASN A 118 33.92 -57.23 4.43
N LEU A 119 35.08 -56.59 4.60
CA LEU A 119 36.22 -57.21 5.32
C LEU A 119 36.11 -57.10 6.85
N THR A 120 35.01 -56.56 7.37
CA THR A 120 34.81 -56.29 8.79
C THR A 120 33.73 -57.14 9.45
N VAL A 121 33.01 -57.99 8.68
CA VAL A 121 32.04 -58.95 9.24
C VAL A 121 32.72 -60.17 9.84
N GLY A 122 32.02 -60.90 10.71
CA GLY A 122 32.53 -62.15 11.29
C GLY A 122 33.74 -61.94 12.20
N SER A 123 34.86 -62.61 11.90
CA SER A 123 36.10 -62.54 12.67
C SER A 123 36.94 -61.29 12.39
N GLY A 124 36.60 -60.51 11.36
CA GLY A 124 37.43 -59.41 10.87
C GLY A 124 38.79 -59.90 10.37
N LYS A 125 38.85 -61.12 9.82
CA LYS A 125 40.07 -61.75 9.33
C LYS A 125 39.84 -62.45 7.99
N ILE A 126 40.78 -62.29 7.07
CA ILE A 126 40.89 -63.14 5.89
C ILE A 126 41.79 -64.32 6.26
N HIS A 127 41.29 -65.54 6.12
CA HIS A 127 42.09 -66.75 6.32
C HIS A 127 42.64 -67.23 4.98
N VAL A 128 43.96 -67.43 4.91
CA VAL A 128 44.63 -67.96 3.72
C VAL A 128 45.24 -69.31 4.08
N GLU A 129 44.96 -70.32 3.28
CA GLU A 129 45.50 -71.67 3.45
C GLU A 129 46.04 -72.25 2.15
N LYS A 130 46.99 -73.18 2.28
CA LYS A 130 47.53 -73.93 1.14
C LYS A 130 46.55 -74.99 0.66
N ILE A 131 46.34 -75.06 -0.66
CA ILE A 131 45.46 -76.02 -1.32
C ILE A 131 46.21 -76.90 -2.35
N ASP A 132 45.72 -78.12 -2.54
CA ASP A 132 46.18 -79.07 -3.56
C ASP A 132 45.51 -78.83 -4.95
N PRO A 133 45.89 -79.59 -6.00
CA PRO A 133 45.29 -79.46 -7.33
C PRO A 133 43.78 -79.74 -7.38
N ASN A 134 43.20 -80.34 -6.34
CA ASN A 134 41.76 -80.61 -6.20
C ASN A 134 41.07 -79.57 -5.30
N ASN A 135 41.73 -78.45 -5.00
CA ASN A 135 41.27 -77.40 -4.08
C ASN A 135 41.01 -77.87 -2.64
N LYS A 136 41.64 -78.97 -2.21
CA LYS A 136 41.58 -79.43 -0.82
C LYS A 136 42.74 -78.85 -0.02
N LYS A 137 42.47 -78.45 1.22
CA LYS A 137 43.50 -78.04 2.18
C LYS A 137 44.62 -79.07 2.24
N TRP A 138 45.86 -78.61 2.09
CA TRP A 138 47.03 -79.48 2.07
C TRP A 138 48.08 -79.03 3.08
N GLY A 139 48.30 -79.87 4.11
CA GLY A 139 49.18 -79.55 5.23
C GLY A 139 48.60 -78.50 6.19
N ASN A 140 49.43 -78.03 7.12
CA ASN A 140 49.06 -77.02 8.11
C ASN A 140 49.78 -75.69 7.85
N TYR A 141 49.66 -75.19 6.62
CA TYR A 141 50.29 -73.95 6.18
C TYR A 141 49.20 -72.93 5.83
N GLY A 142 48.86 -72.07 6.80
CA GLY A 142 47.91 -70.99 6.63
C GLY A 142 48.22 -69.80 7.56
N PHE A 143 47.57 -68.67 7.30
CA PHE A 143 47.74 -67.44 8.09
C PHE A 143 46.46 -66.59 8.04
N ASP A 144 46.32 -65.71 9.03
CA ASP A 144 45.22 -64.75 9.09
C ASP A 144 45.74 -63.35 8.75
N ILE A 145 44.98 -62.62 7.94
CA ILE A 145 45.15 -61.18 7.73
C ILE A 145 44.09 -60.46 8.55
N ASN A 146 44.49 -59.67 9.55
CA ASN A 146 43.56 -58.91 10.37
C ASN A 146 43.04 -57.69 9.59
N THR A 147 41.77 -57.74 9.18
CA THR A 147 41.09 -56.69 8.41
C THR A 147 40.16 -55.83 9.26
N SER A 148 40.23 -55.92 10.59
CA SER A 148 39.40 -55.11 11.50
C SER A 148 39.58 -53.59 11.32
N SER A 149 40.75 -53.13 10.86
CA SER A 149 41.03 -51.72 10.53
C SER A 149 40.82 -51.38 9.05
N TYR A 150 40.29 -52.31 8.27
CA TYR A 150 40.15 -52.20 6.82
C TYR A 150 38.69 -51.89 6.44
N TYR A 151 38.29 -50.62 6.55
CA TYR A 151 36.95 -50.18 6.18
C TYR A 151 36.82 -49.94 4.68
N GLN A 152 35.66 -50.28 4.11
CA GLN A 152 35.30 -49.86 2.74
C GLN A 152 34.53 -48.55 2.76
N TYR A 153 34.81 -47.70 1.78
CA TYR A 153 34.18 -46.40 1.61
C TYR A 153 33.55 -46.30 0.22
N SER A 154 32.32 -45.77 0.14
CA SER A 154 31.66 -45.49 -1.13
C SER A 154 31.96 -44.06 -1.57
N THR A 155 32.73 -43.91 -2.64
CA THR A 155 33.02 -42.59 -3.25
C THR A 155 31.75 -41.92 -3.76
N GLU A 156 30.81 -42.70 -4.29
CA GLU A 156 29.54 -42.18 -4.78
C GLU A 156 28.64 -41.65 -3.66
N PHE A 157 28.56 -42.36 -2.52
CA PHE A 157 27.79 -41.89 -1.37
C PHE A 157 28.42 -40.63 -0.78
N GLY A 158 29.75 -40.64 -0.57
CA GLY A 158 30.47 -39.47 -0.08
C GLY A 158 30.31 -38.24 -0.96
N GLN A 159 30.44 -38.41 -2.30
CA GLN A 159 30.24 -37.30 -3.22
C GLN A 159 28.80 -36.80 -3.25
N ALA A 160 27.80 -37.69 -3.17
CA ALA A 160 26.40 -37.28 -3.10
C ALA A 160 26.09 -36.45 -1.84
N VAL A 161 26.69 -36.79 -0.69
CA VAL A 161 26.57 -36.00 0.55
C VAL A 161 27.27 -34.65 0.41
N TYR A 162 28.47 -34.63 -0.20
CA TYR A 162 29.23 -33.39 -0.40
C TYR A 162 28.49 -32.43 -1.34
N ASN A 163 27.81 -32.95 -2.37
CA ASN A 163 27.01 -32.16 -3.30
C ASN A 163 25.81 -31.45 -2.65
N LEU A 164 25.40 -31.84 -1.42
CA LEU A 164 24.38 -31.10 -0.67
C LEU A 164 24.87 -29.72 -0.21
N PHE A 165 26.18 -29.48 -0.24
CA PHE A 165 26.82 -28.27 0.27
C PHE A 165 27.56 -27.52 -0.84
N ASP A 166 27.63 -26.20 -0.69
CA ASP A 166 28.32 -25.30 -1.62
C ASP A 166 29.78 -25.04 -1.21
N ASP A 167 30.14 -25.37 0.04
CA ASP A 167 31.44 -25.08 0.62
C ASP A 167 32.08 -26.27 1.34
N GLN A 168 33.42 -26.27 1.42
CA GLN A 168 34.20 -27.33 2.07
C GLN A 168 34.02 -27.42 3.59
N ASN A 169 33.50 -26.36 4.23
CA ASN A 169 33.22 -26.35 5.66
C ASN A 169 31.79 -26.83 5.98
N PHE A 170 31.01 -27.18 4.94
CA PHE A 170 29.62 -27.62 5.05
C PHE A 170 28.75 -26.62 5.80
N THR A 171 28.97 -25.33 5.57
CA THR A 171 28.27 -24.21 6.26
C THR A 171 27.14 -23.61 5.45
N THR A 172 27.07 -23.92 4.15
CA THR A 172 26.12 -23.41 3.18
C THR A 172 25.58 -24.56 2.34
N LEU A 173 24.26 -24.62 2.18
CA LEU A 173 23.63 -25.59 1.27
C LEU A 173 23.91 -25.21 -0.18
N ASN A 174 23.97 -26.21 -1.04
CA ASN A 174 23.98 -26.00 -2.48
C ASN A 174 22.73 -25.18 -2.89
N PRO A 175 22.86 -24.10 -3.70
CA PRO A 175 21.73 -23.29 -4.15
C PRO A 175 20.60 -24.07 -4.87
N GLY A 176 20.90 -25.28 -5.38
CA GLY A 176 19.94 -26.18 -6.00
C GLY A 176 19.46 -27.33 -5.11
N PHE A 177 19.72 -27.31 -3.80
CA PHE A 177 19.32 -28.38 -2.89
C PHE A 177 17.81 -28.64 -2.93
N THR A 178 17.42 -29.89 -3.17
CA THR A 178 16.03 -30.36 -3.24
C THR A 178 15.81 -31.66 -2.45
N SER A 179 14.54 -32.02 -2.27
CA SER A 179 14.15 -33.34 -1.74
C SER A 179 14.59 -34.51 -2.64
N GLU A 180 14.84 -34.26 -3.93
CA GLU A 180 15.38 -35.26 -4.85
C GLU A 180 16.85 -35.57 -4.54
N ASP A 181 17.64 -34.57 -4.16
CA ASP A 181 19.02 -34.75 -3.72
C ASP A 181 19.09 -35.62 -2.46
N LEU A 182 18.22 -35.36 -1.48
CA LEU A 182 18.09 -36.21 -0.30
C LEU A 182 17.68 -37.64 -0.67
N THR A 183 16.72 -37.80 -1.59
CA THR A 183 16.31 -39.12 -2.08
C THR A 183 17.48 -39.88 -2.71
N ASN A 184 18.32 -39.20 -3.50
CA ASN A 184 19.50 -39.78 -4.13
C ASN A 184 20.57 -40.17 -3.09
N VAL A 185 20.79 -39.33 -2.08
CA VAL A 185 21.68 -39.63 -0.95
C VAL A 185 21.22 -40.86 -0.19
N TYR A 186 19.93 -40.96 0.15
CA TYR A 186 19.38 -42.10 0.88
C TYR A 186 19.48 -43.41 0.09
N LYS A 187 19.25 -43.39 -1.24
CA LYS A 187 19.45 -44.55 -2.11
C LYS A 187 20.90 -45.05 -2.06
N LYS A 188 21.89 -44.15 -2.15
CA LYS A 188 23.32 -44.52 -2.09
C LYS A 188 23.76 -44.96 -0.70
N MET A 189 23.20 -44.36 0.35
CA MET A 189 23.44 -44.75 1.74
C MET A 189 23.00 -46.18 2.03
N ALA A 190 21.85 -46.61 1.48
CA ALA A 190 21.27 -47.92 1.71
C ALA A 190 22.16 -49.08 1.26
N VAL A 191 22.94 -48.89 0.19
CA VAL A 191 23.87 -49.90 -0.36
C VAL A 191 25.30 -49.76 0.17
N THR A 192 25.58 -48.74 0.99
CA THR A 192 26.92 -48.50 1.54
C THR A 192 27.15 -49.32 2.82
N PRO A 193 28.22 -50.13 2.92
CA PRO A 193 28.54 -50.89 4.14
C PRO A 193 28.72 -49.99 5.38
N ASN A 194 28.40 -50.52 6.56
CA ASN A 194 28.57 -49.77 7.81
C ASN A 194 30.07 -49.52 8.08
N SER A 195 30.40 -48.27 8.37
CA SER A 195 31.77 -47.83 8.68
C SER A 195 31.72 -46.50 9.45
N PRO A 196 32.81 -46.13 10.16
CA PRO A 196 32.89 -44.82 10.82
C PRO A 196 32.69 -43.64 9.87
N GLU A 197 33.12 -43.78 8.60
CA GLU A 197 32.93 -42.74 7.59
C GLU A 197 31.48 -42.65 7.12
N LYS A 198 30.76 -43.77 7.02
CA LYS A 198 29.31 -43.74 6.74
C LYS A 198 28.57 -42.98 7.84
N ASP A 199 28.95 -43.18 9.10
CA ASP A 199 28.36 -42.45 10.23
C ASP A 199 28.66 -40.95 10.14
N ARG A 200 29.91 -40.56 9.83
CA ARG A 200 30.30 -39.16 9.61
C ARG A 200 29.49 -38.50 8.48
N LEU A 201 29.38 -39.17 7.34
CA LEU A 201 28.62 -38.69 6.19
C LEU A 201 27.13 -38.57 6.52
N PHE A 202 26.57 -39.52 7.28
CA PHE A 202 25.19 -39.43 7.74
C PHE A 202 24.95 -38.22 8.67
N GLN A 203 25.91 -37.88 9.54
CA GLN A 203 25.84 -36.64 10.33
C GLN A 203 25.83 -35.38 9.46
N LEU A 204 26.56 -35.38 8.33
CA LEU A 204 26.48 -34.28 7.37
C LEU A 204 25.11 -34.21 6.67
N VAL A 205 24.47 -35.34 6.37
CA VAL A 205 23.10 -35.36 5.84
C VAL A 205 22.12 -34.74 6.85
N ILE A 206 22.21 -35.13 8.13
CA ILE A 206 21.39 -34.53 9.20
C ILE A 206 21.62 -33.02 9.28
N LYS A 207 22.88 -32.58 9.19
CA LYS A 207 23.23 -31.16 9.16
C LYS A 207 22.54 -30.43 8.00
N ALA A 208 22.57 -30.99 6.79
CA ALA A 208 21.92 -30.40 5.62
C ALA A 208 20.40 -30.27 5.80
N ILE A 209 19.75 -31.30 6.34
CA ILE A 209 18.31 -31.29 6.64
C ILE A 209 17.98 -30.17 7.64
N ASN A 210 18.70 -30.11 8.77
CA ASN A 210 18.49 -29.07 9.79
C ASN A 210 18.68 -27.65 9.22
N MET A 211 19.64 -27.47 8.31
CA MET A 211 19.86 -26.19 7.64
C MET A 211 18.71 -25.83 6.69
N SER A 212 18.20 -26.81 5.94
CA SER A 212 17.04 -26.62 5.06
C SER A 212 15.79 -26.23 5.86
N ASP A 213 15.52 -26.94 6.96
CA ASP A 213 14.40 -26.65 7.86
C ASP A 213 14.52 -25.25 8.48
N ALA A 214 15.74 -24.84 8.85
CA ALA A 214 16.00 -23.50 9.36
C ALA A 214 15.76 -22.40 8.31
N GLN A 215 16.17 -22.63 7.06
CA GLN A 215 15.90 -21.70 5.95
C GLN A 215 14.40 -21.58 5.67
N GLU A 216 13.66 -22.69 5.63
CA GLU A 216 12.21 -22.67 5.44
C GLU A 216 11.51 -21.94 6.60
N LYS A 217 11.91 -22.21 7.84
CA LYS A 217 11.37 -21.49 9.01
C LYS A 217 11.61 -19.98 8.94
N ALA A 218 12.79 -19.56 8.45
CA ALA A 218 13.10 -18.15 8.27
C ALA A 218 12.22 -17.49 7.20
N LYS A 219 12.00 -18.16 6.05
CA LYS A 219 11.08 -17.69 5.00
C LYS A 219 9.66 -17.55 5.53
N THR A 220 9.16 -18.57 6.22
CA THR A 220 7.82 -18.57 6.83
C THR A 220 7.66 -17.46 7.86
N THR A 221 8.68 -17.22 8.69
CA THR A 221 8.67 -16.12 9.67
C THR A 221 8.64 -14.76 8.97
N ALA A 222 9.50 -14.54 7.97
CA ALA A 222 9.54 -13.29 7.22
C ALA A 222 8.22 -13.01 6.49
N ALA A 223 7.63 -14.01 5.85
CA ALA A 223 6.33 -13.89 5.20
C ALA A 223 5.21 -13.58 6.21
N ARG A 224 5.19 -14.27 7.36
CA ARG A 224 4.23 -14.02 8.43
C ARG A 224 4.36 -12.59 8.99
N ASP A 225 5.57 -12.14 9.27
CA ASP A 225 5.84 -10.82 9.82
C ASP A 225 5.44 -9.71 8.84
N GLU A 226 5.75 -9.86 7.55
CA GLU A 226 5.37 -8.88 6.53
C GLU A 226 3.85 -8.83 6.35
N VAL A 227 3.17 -9.98 6.29
CA VAL A 227 1.69 -10.01 6.20
C VAL A 227 1.06 -9.42 7.46
N ASN A 228 1.54 -9.77 8.65
CA ASN A 228 1.08 -9.20 9.90
C ASN A 228 1.22 -7.67 9.90
N ALA A 229 2.35 -7.14 9.38
CA ALA A 229 2.62 -5.71 9.34
C ALA A 229 1.63 -4.89 8.50
N LEU A 230 0.87 -5.53 7.59
CA LEU A 230 -0.22 -4.90 6.83
C LEU A 230 -1.42 -4.52 7.72
N PHE A 231 -1.55 -5.16 8.88
CA PHE A 231 -2.68 -5.00 9.79
C PHE A 231 -2.40 -4.06 10.95
N THR A 232 -3.46 -3.47 11.49
CA THR A 232 -3.39 -2.69 12.73
C THR A 232 -2.88 -3.59 13.86
N ASN A 233 -1.98 -3.06 14.68
CA ASN A 233 -1.28 -3.78 15.76
C ASN A 233 -0.52 -5.05 15.29
N ASN A 234 -0.17 -5.11 14.00
CA ASN A 234 0.48 -6.26 13.38
C ASN A 234 -0.32 -7.56 13.57
N ASN A 235 -1.66 -7.49 13.51
CA ASN A 235 -2.54 -8.62 13.81
C ASN A 235 -3.65 -8.79 12.76
N PRO A 236 -3.64 -9.86 11.94
CA PRO A 236 -4.69 -10.18 10.97
C PRO A 236 -6.09 -10.37 11.58
N SER A 237 -6.18 -10.70 12.86
CA SER A 237 -7.46 -10.80 13.59
C SER A 237 -8.06 -9.45 13.96
N SER A 238 -7.33 -8.34 13.79
CA SER A 238 -7.85 -6.99 14.06
C SER A 238 -8.97 -6.56 13.11
N ASN A 239 -9.11 -7.24 11.95
CA ASN A 239 -10.02 -6.85 10.86
C ASN A 239 -9.82 -5.41 10.36
N ALA A 240 -8.63 -4.83 10.55
CA ALA A 240 -8.29 -3.49 10.10
C ALA A 240 -6.87 -3.46 9.54
N ILE A 241 -6.69 -2.83 8.39
CA ILE A 241 -5.36 -2.56 7.80
C ILE A 241 -4.80 -1.22 8.27
N LYS A 242 -3.48 -1.05 8.18
CA LYS A 242 -2.86 0.27 8.43
C LYS A 242 -3.19 1.23 7.28
N ASN A 243 -3.17 2.52 7.57
CA ASN A 243 -3.27 3.57 6.54
C ASN A 243 -2.11 3.54 5.53
N THR A 244 -0.97 2.96 5.90
CA THR A 244 0.18 2.75 5.01
C THR A 244 0.04 1.51 4.12
N THR A 245 -0.97 0.67 4.35
CA THR A 245 -1.21 -0.53 3.54
C THR A 245 -1.80 -0.11 2.20
N ASN A 246 -1.06 -0.40 1.14
CA ASN A 246 -1.43 -0.11 -0.25
C ASN A 246 -1.05 -1.31 -1.13
N GLN A 247 -1.31 -1.22 -2.44
CA GLN A 247 -1.02 -2.32 -3.36
C GLN A 247 0.46 -2.73 -3.35
N ALA A 248 1.40 -1.78 -3.26
CA ALA A 248 2.83 -2.09 -3.22
C ALA A 248 3.22 -2.88 -1.97
N ALA A 249 2.62 -2.57 -0.80
CA ALA A 249 2.81 -3.35 0.42
C ALA A 249 2.26 -4.77 0.29
N ILE A 250 1.09 -4.92 -0.35
CA ILE A 250 0.50 -6.23 -0.66
C ILE A 250 1.40 -7.05 -1.60
N ASP A 251 1.92 -6.44 -2.67
CA ASP A 251 2.77 -7.13 -3.64
C ASP A 251 4.11 -7.58 -3.02
N LYS A 252 4.69 -6.75 -2.14
CA LYS A 252 5.87 -7.09 -1.36
C LYS A 252 5.61 -8.29 -0.44
N ALA A 253 4.49 -8.30 0.27
CA ALA A 253 4.10 -9.42 1.12
C ALA A 253 3.85 -10.69 0.29
N GLN A 254 3.16 -10.58 -0.86
CA GLN A 254 2.90 -11.70 -1.76
C GLN A 254 4.20 -12.37 -2.23
N THR A 255 5.23 -11.57 -2.56
CA THR A 255 6.54 -12.10 -2.98
C THR A 255 7.17 -13.01 -1.90
N LEU A 256 7.04 -12.64 -0.61
CA LEU A 256 7.56 -13.44 0.49
C LEU A 256 6.70 -14.69 0.73
N VAL A 257 5.37 -14.58 0.63
CA VAL A 257 4.45 -15.73 0.72
C VAL A 257 4.72 -16.74 -0.39
N ASP A 258 5.01 -16.28 -1.60
CA ASP A 258 5.30 -17.14 -2.75
C ASP A 258 6.57 -17.98 -2.56
N ALA A 259 7.54 -17.45 -1.80
CA ALA A 259 8.80 -18.12 -1.49
C ALA A 259 8.70 -19.20 -0.39
N VAL A 260 7.60 -19.25 0.37
CA VAL A 260 7.33 -20.30 1.36
C VAL A 260 7.05 -21.61 0.63
N THR A 261 7.69 -22.71 1.07
CA THR A 261 7.55 -24.02 0.43
C THR A 261 6.62 -24.96 1.21
N ASP A 262 6.47 -24.78 2.53
CA ASP A 262 5.46 -25.49 3.30
C ASP A 262 4.05 -25.04 2.86
N ALA A 263 3.34 -25.95 2.18
CA ALA A 263 2.02 -25.65 1.62
C ALA A 263 0.97 -25.30 2.69
N THR A 264 1.08 -25.85 3.90
CA THR A 264 0.11 -25.61 4.97
C THR A 264 0.31 -24.24 5.58
N GLU A 265 1.55 -23.86 5.89
CA GLU A 265 1.86 -22.52 6.40
C GLU A 265 1.66 -21.46 5.32
N LYS A 266 2.05 -21.73 4.08
CA LYS A 266 1.76 -20.84 2.94
C LYS A 266 0.27 -20.57 2.82
N ALA A 267 -0.58 -21.59 2.87
CA ALA A 267 -2.03 -21.41 2.78
C ALA A 267 -2.59 -20.53 3.92
N LYS A 268 -2.09 -20.69 5.16
CA LYS A 268 -2.49 -19.85 6.29
C LYS A 268 -2.10 -18.38 6.07
N ILE A 269 -0.85 -18.14 5.69
CA ILE A 269 -0.34 -16.77 5.48
C ILE A 269 -1.03 -16.13 4.27
N GLN A 270 -1.29 -16.91 3.21
CA GLN A 270 -2.03 -16.44 2.03
C GLN A 270 -3.46 -16.03 2.39
N ALA A 271 -4.16 -16.78 3.26
CA ALA A 271 -5.50 -16.40 3.71
C ALA A 271 -5.49 -15.05 4.46
N ASP A 272 -4.49 -14.80 5.31
CA ASP A 272 -4.31 -13.50 5.97
C ASP A 272 -3.99 -12.39 4.95
N LEU A 273 -3.15 -12.67 3.94
CA LEU A 273 -2.85 -11.71 2.88
C LEU A 273 -4.07 -11.37 2.01
N ASP A 274 -4.88 -12.37 1.65
CA ASP A 274 -6.10 -12.17 0.86
C ASP A 274 -7.13 -11.35 1.63
N LYS A 275 -7.23 -11.57 2.94
CA LYS A 275 -8.02 -10.70 3.82
C LYS A 275 -7.54 -9.24 3.80
N ALA A 276 -6.23 -9.00 3.77
CA ALA A 276 -5.70 -7.64 3.64
C ALA A 276 -6.08 -7.01 2.29
N LYS A 277 -6.08 -7.79 1.20
CA LYS A 277 -6.54 -7.34 -0.13
C LYS A 277 -8.02 -6.93 -0.12
N GLU A 278 -8.88 -7.76 0.49
CA GLU A 278 -10.30 -7.47 0.64
C GLU A 278 -10.55 -6.19 1.45
N LEU A 279 -9.84 -6.02 2.57
CA LEU A 279 -9.95 -4.81 3.40
C LEU A 279 -9.45 -3.55 2.67
N LEU A 280 -8.39 -3.66 1.87
CA LEU A 280 -7.92 -2.54 1.04
C LEU A 280 -8.96 -2.15 -0.01
N ALA A 281 -9.54 -3.14 -0.70
CA ALA A 281 -10.61 -2.89 -1.66
C ALA A 281 -11.84 -2.24 -1.00
N ALA A 282 -12.23 -2.70 0.19
CA ALA A 282 -13.33 -2.13 0.95
C ALA A 282 -13.04 -0.69 1.41
N ALA A 283 -11.81 -0.39 1.83
CA ALA A 283 -11.38 0.96 2.20
C ALA A 283 -11.47 1.92 1.01
N ILE A 284 -10.93 1.52 -0.15
CA ILE A 284 -11.01 2.30 -1.39
C ILE A 284 -12.48 2.55 -1.77
N ALA A 285 -13.32 1.51 -1.77
CA ALA A 285 -14.74 1.66 -2.10
C ALA A 285 -15.48 2.62 -1.13
N SER A 286 -15.12 2.61 0.16
CA SER A 286 -15.67 3.54 1.14
C SER A 286 -15.25 4.99 0.88
N GLU A 287 -13.98 5.23 0.51
CA GLU A 287 -13.48 6.55 0.13
C GLU A 287 -14.18 7.08 -1.13
N GLU A 288 -14.32 6.23 -2.15
CA GLU A 288 -15.04 6.54 -3.39
C GLU A 288 -16.51 6.89 -3.14
N ALA A 289 -17.19 6.15 -2.25
CA ALA A 289 -18.57 6.41 -1.86
C ALA A 289 -18.70 7.74 -1.09
N ALA A 290 -17.77 8.04 -0.19
CA ALA A 290 -17.76 9.29 0.58
C ALA A 290 -17.56 10.50 -0.34
N ALA A 291 -16.60 10.45 -1.26
CA ALA A 291 -16.37 11.50 -2.25
C ALA A 291 -17.60 11.69 -3.16
N SER A 292 -18.15 10.59 -3.69
CA SER A 292 -19.35 10.62 -4.54
C SER A 292 -20.56 11.24 -3.82
N LYS A 293 -20.76 10.89 -2.55
CA LYS A 293 -21.84 11.46 -1.72
C LYS A 293 -21.63 12.95 -1.51
N SER A 294 -20.44 13.36 -1.10
CA SER A 294 -20.11 14.77 -0.84
C SER A 294 -20.33 15.66 -2.07
N VAL A 295 -19.90 15.21 -3.24
CA VAL A 295 -20.10 15.94 -4.51
C VAL A 295 -21.58 16.02 -4.88
N LYS A 296 -22.32 14.90 -4.80
CA LYS A 296 -23.77 14.91 -5.07
C LYS A 296 -24.52 15.86 -4.16
N GLU A 297 -24.16 15.92 -2.89
CA GLU A 297 -24.81 16.77 -1.88
C GLU A 297 -24.66 18.28 -2.13
N LEU A 298 -23.76 18.72 -3.02
CA LEU A 298 -23.67 20.11 -3.49
C LEU A 298 -24.88 20.52 -4.35
N PHE A 299 -25.59 19.57 -4.95
CA PHE A 299 -26.64 19.81 -5.93
C PHE A 299 -28.05 19.58 -5.39
N VAL A 300 -29.03 20.27 -5.96
CA VAL A 300 -30.45 20.04 -5.65
C VAL A 300 -30.82 18.58 -5.93
N ASN A 301 -31.57 17.98 -5.02
CA ASN A 301 -31.96 16.55 -5.05
C ASN A 301 -30.78 15.57 -5.10
N ASN A 302 -29.59 16.00 -4.66
CA ASN A 302 -28.36 15.23 -4.73
C ASN A 302 -28.01 14.77 -6.17
N ASN A 303 -28.35 15.59 -7.16
CA ASN A 303 -28.22 15.24 -8.57
C ASN A 303 -27.41 16.30 -9.33
N PRO A 304 -26.15 16.02 -9.72
CA PRO A 304 -25.33 16.91 -10.55
C PRO A 304 -25.95 17.26 -11.91
N ALA A 305 -26.88 16.46 -12.43
CA ALA A 305 -27.62 16.76 -13.66
C ALA A 305 -28.73 17.82 -13.48
N SER A 306 -29.08 18.20 -12.25
CA SER A 306 -30.13 19.20 -11.98
C SER A 306 -29.81 20.61 -12.48
N ASN A 307 -28.52 20.90 -12.77
CA ASN A 307 -28.03 22.24 -13.10
C ASN A 307 -28.33 23.29 -12.01
N ALA A 308 -28.59 22.87 -10.77
CA ALA A 308 -28.83 23.76 -9.64
C ALA A 308 -28.06 23.28 -8.41
N ILE A 309 -27.44 24.20 -7.69
CA ILE A 309 -26.82 23.96 -6.38
C ILE A 309 -27.82 24.23 -5.27
N LYS A 310 -27.63 23.60 -4.11
CA LYS A 310 -28.43 23.92 -2.91
C LYS A 310 -28.11 25.33 -2.42
N ASP A 311 -29.05 25.95 -1.72
CA ASP A 311 -28.81 27.24 -1.06
C ASP A 311 -27.64 27.16 -0.05
N THR A 312 -27.54 26.01 0.64
CA THR A 312 -26.45 25.72 1.58
C THR A 312 -25.09 25.48 0.91
N THR A 313 -25.06 25.32 -0.41
CA THR A 313 -23.80 25.16 -1.14
C THR A 313 -23.07 26.49 -1.19
N VAL A 314 -21.92 26.52 -0.54
CA VAL A 314 -21.03 27.67 -0.42
C VAL A 314 -19.60 27.24 -0.74
N GLN A 315 -18.67 28.20 -0.82
CA GLN A 315 -17.29 27.89 -1.19
C GLN A 315 -16.64 26.84 -0.29
N THR A 316 -16.91 26.86 1.02
CA THR A 316 -16.34 25.90 1.96
C THR A 316 -16.83 24.48 1.69
N THR A 317 -18.12 24.28 1.38
CA THR A 317 -18.66 22.94 1.06
C THR A 317 -18.10 22.41 -0.25
N ILE A 318 -17.86 23.27 -1.24
CA ILE A 318 -17.22 22.88 -2.50
C ILE A 318 -15.75 22.47 -2.25
N ASN A 319 -15.01 23.27 -1.47
CA ASN A 319 -13.63 22.97 -1.13
C ASN A 319 -13.48 21.66 -0.34
N ASP A 320 -14.43 21.34 0.53
CA ASP A 320 -14.39 20.08 1.28
C ASP A 320 -14.70 18.87 0.38
N ALA A 321 -15.64 18.99 -0.56
CA ALA A 321 -15.86 17.97 -1.58
C ALA A 321 -14.63 17.79 -2.49
N GLN A 322 -13.98 18.89 -2.89
CA GLN A 322 -12.76 18.88 -3.71
C GLN A 322 -11.63 18.08 -3.03
N LYS A 323 -11.40 18.29 -1.73
CA LYS A 323 -10.37 17.52 -0.98
C LYS A 323 -10.60 16.01 -1.03
N LEU A 324 -11.86 15.57 -0.96
CA LEU A 324 -12.19 14.14 -1.05
C LEU A 324 -11.94 13.61 -2.47
N VAL A 325 -12.29 14.38 -3.50
CA VAL A 325 -12.02 14.02 -4.91
C VAL A 325 -10.51 13.96 -5.19
N ASP A 326 -9.73 14.89 -4.62
CA ASP A 326 -8.28 14.93 -4.80
C ASP A 326 -7.57 13.71 -4.22
N ALA A 327 -8.10 13.15 -3.12
CA ALA A 327 -7.57 11.97 -2.47
C ALA A 327 -7.82 10.65 -3.21
N LEU A 328 -8.74 10.63 -4.20
CA LEU A 328 -9.08 9.41 -4.92
C LEU A 328 -7.93 8.89 -5.78
N THR A 329 -7.71 7.58 -5.73
CA THR A 329 -6.73 6.85 -6.54
C THR A 329 -7.29 6.41 -7.89
N ASN A 330 -8.62 6.21 -8.00
CA ASN A 330 -9.29 5.83 -9.25
C ASN A 330 -9.38 7.04 -10.20
N PRO A 331 -8.62 7.05 -11.32
CA PRO A 331 -8.54 8.21 -12.19
C PRO A 331 -9.85 8.52 -12.93
N THR A 332 -10.62 7.49 -13.27
CA THR A 332 -11.88 7.64 -14.01
C THR A 332 -12.97 8.26 -13.13
N LEU A 333 -13.12 7.74 -11.90
CA LEU A 333 -14.07 8.30 -10.95
C LEU A 333 -13.65 9.72 -10.53
N LYS A 334 -12.36 9.93 -10.26
CA LYS A 334 -11.81 11.26 -9.93
C LYS A 334 -12.13 12.28 -11.02
N ALA A 335 -11.87 11.96 -12.28
CA ALA A 335 -12.19 12.85 -13.41
C ALA A 335 -13.70 13.12 -13.56
N THR A 336 -14.54 12.13 -13.23
CA THR A 336 -16.00 12.30 -13.26
C THR A 336 -16.46 13.26 -12.17
N LEU A 337 -16.04 13.02 -10.92
CA LEU A 337 -16.42 13.87 -9.79
C LEU A 337 -15.80 15.26 -9.87
N GLN A 338 -14.61 15.42 -10.45
CA GLN A 338 -13.99 16.73 -10.67
C GLN A 338 -14.86 17.62 -11.55
N LYS A 339 -15.42 17.07 -12.65
CA LYS A 339 -16.33 17.83 -13.52
C LYS A 339 -17.57 18.32 -12.77
N ASP A 340 -18.09 17.51 -11.86
CA ASP A 340 -19.23 17.88 -11.04
C ASP A 340 -18.84 18.97 -10.02
N VAL A 341 -17.65 18.91 -9.42
CA VAL A 341 -17.14 19.98 -8.55
C VAL A 341 -16.96 21.29 -9.31
N ASP A 342 -16.33 21.26 -10.50
CA ASP A 342 -16.13 22.45 -11.35
C ASP A 342 -17.47 23.07 -11.78
N LYS A 343 -18.47 22.22 -12.03
CA LYS A 343 -19.84 22.65 -12.33
C LYS A 343 -20.50 23.32 -11.13
N ALA A 344 -20.38 22.76 -9.93
CA ALA A 344 -20.91 23.37 -8.70
C ALA A 344 -20.26 24.73 -8.45
N GLN A 345 -18.95 24.85 -8.69
CA GLN A 345 -18.22 26.11 -8.59
C GLN A 345 -18.76 27.16 -9.57
N SER A 346 -18.92 26.79 -10.84
CA SER A 346 -19.44 27.69 -11.86
C SER A 346 -20.86 28.20 -11.53
N LEU A 347 -21.71 27.33 -10.98
CA LEU A 347 -23.07 27.70 -10.54
C LEU A 347 -23.04 28.63 -9.31
N LEU A 348 -22.11 28.41 -8.38
CA LEU A 348 -21.93 29.29 -7.22
C LEU A 348 -21.47 30.69 -7.65
N ASP A 349 -20.51 30.75 -8.56
CA ASP A 349 -19.98 32.01 -9.09
C ASP A 349 -21.08 32.79 -9.82
N ALA A 350 -21.90 32.11 -10.63
CA ALA A 350 -23.05 32.71 -11.30
C ALA A 350 -24.09 33.26 -10.32
N ARG A 351 -24.45 32.50 -9.27
CA ARG A 351 -25.37 32.96 -8.23
C ARG A 351 -24.84 34.21 -7.52
N ASN A 352 -23.55 34.21 -7.15
CA ASN A 352 -22.93 35.35 -6.48
C ASN A 352 -22.89 36.60 -7.38
N ALA A 353 -22.66 36.43 -8.69
CA ALA A 353 -22.68 37.53 -9.65
C ALA A 353 -24.10 38.11 -9.83
N GLU A 354 -25.13 37.25 -9.85
CA GLU A 354 -26.52 37.67 -9.91
C GLU A 354 -26.95 38.43 -8.65
N GLU A 355 -26.56 37.94 -7.46
CA GLU A 355 -26.79 38.63 -6.19
C GLU A 355 -26.10 39.99 -6.11
N ALA A 356 -24.87 40.10 -6.64
CA ALA A 356 -24.16 41.37 -6.71
C ALA A 356 -24.89 42.37 -7.62
N THR A 357 -25.33 41.92 -8.81
CA THR A 357 -26.11 42.74 -9.74
C THR A 357 -27.42 43.22 -9.12
N ASP A 358 -28.12 42.35 -8.38
CA ASP A 358 -29.35 42.74 -7.69
C ASP A 358 -29.10 43.77 -6.58
N LYS A 359 -28.00 43.66 -5.82
CA LYS A 359 -27.61 44.66 -4.81
C LYS A 359 -27.29 46.03 -5.42
N ASP A 360 -26.63 46.06 -6.58
CA ASP A 360 -26.39 47.30 -7.31
C ASP A 360 -27.70 47.93 -7.77
N GLN A 361 -28.63 47.11 -8.30
CA GLN A 361 -29.97 47.56 -8.69
C GLN A 361 -30.79 48.08 -7.49
N GLN A 362 -30.72 47.40 -6.34
CA GLN A 362 -31.34 47.87 -5.09
C GLN A 362 -30.78 49.23 -4.67
N THR A 363 -29.48 49.47 -4.85
CA THR A 363 -28.84 50.75 -4.52
C THR A 363 -29.33 51.88 -5.41
N ILE A 364 -29.43 51.64 -6.74
CA ILE A 364 -29.96 52.61 -7.70
C ILE A 364 -31.42 52.96 -7.38
N ALA A 365 -32.26 51.94 -7.19
CA ALA A 365 -33.68 52.14 -6.88
C ALA A 365 -33.86 52.89 -5.55
N THR A 366 -33.09 52.53 -4.51
CA THR A 366 -33.09 53.22 -3.21
C THR A 366 -32.71 54.69 -3.37
N TYR A 367 -31.65 54.99 -4.13
CA TYR A 367 -31.21 56.36 -4.37
C TYR A 367 -32.30 57.20 -5.06
N LEU A 368 -32.92 56.68 -6.13
CA LEU A 368 -33.96 57.42 -6.84
C LEU A 368 -35.19 57.68 -5.99
N VAL A 369 -35.69 56.67 -5.26
CA VAL A 369 -36.82 56.84 -4.33
C VAL A 369 -36.48 57.89 -3.28
N ASN A 370 -35.31 57.79 -2.64
CA ASN A 370 -34.86 58.77 -1.65
C ASN A 370 -34.82 60.19 -2.22
N GLN A 371 -34.40 60.35 -3.49
CA GLN A 371 -34.28 61.67 -4.13
C GLN A 371 -35.61 62.38 -4.39
N LEU A 372 -36.75 61.68 -4.33
CA LEU A 372 -38.09 62.28 -4.43
C LEU A 372 -38.45 63.11 -3.19
N PHE A 373 -37.82 62.83 -2.05
CA PHE A 373 -38.17 63.38 -0.75
C PHE A 373 -37.22 64.48 -0.28
N VAL A 374 -37.72 65.39 0.55
CA VAL A 374 -36.92 66.41 1.22
C VAL A 374 -35.86 65.72 2.10
N GLY A 375 -34.63 66.24 2.09
CA GLY A 375 -33.52 65.62 2.81
C GLY A 375 -33.06 64.26 2.26
N ASN A 376 -33.51 63.90 1.05
CA ASN A 376 -33.18 62.63 0.38
C ASN A 376 -33.56 61.40 1.22
N THR A 377 -34.72 61.46 1.89
CA THR A 377 -35.20 60.36 2.74
C THR A 377 -36.73 60.33 2.79
N PRO A 378 -37.36 59.15 2.60
CA PRO A 378 -38.81 58.96 2.73
C PRO A 378 -39.34 59.31 4.11
N THR A 379 -38.47 59.29 5.14
CA THR A 379 -38.86 59.61 6.52
C THR A 379 -39.23 61.07 6.74
N SER A 380 -38.87 61.98 5.81
CA SER A 380 -39.30 63.39 5.86
C SER A 380 -40.81 63.55 5.65
N ASP A 381 -41.46 62.56 5.03
CA ASP A 381 -42.87 62.59 4.62
C ASP A 381 -43.26 63.84 3.79
N ALA A 382 -42.28 64.41 3.09
CA ALA A 382 -42.45 65.57 2.22
C ALA A 382 -41.66 65.37 0.93
N ILE A 383 -42.27 65.67 -0.22
CA ILE A 383 -41.59 65.63 -1.52
C ILE A 383 -40.89 66.94 -1.83
N LYS A 384 -39.81 66.88 -2.62
CA LYS A 384 -39.16 68.10 -3.15
C LYS A 384 -40.05 68.82 -4.13
N ASP A 385 -39.83 70.13 -4.27
CA ASP A 385 -40.56 70.90 -5.29
C ASP A 385 -40.28 70.48 -6.72
N THR A 386 -39.08 69.95 -6.96
CA THR A 386 -38.67 69.43 -8.26
C THR A 386 -39.16 68.01 -8.54
N THR A 387 -39.91 67.39 -7.62
CA THR A 387 -40.49 66.06 -7.81
C THR A 387 -41.67 66.17 -8.77
N THR A 388 -41.63 65.39 -9.85
CA THR A 388 -42.65 65.36 -10.91
C THR A 388 -43.10 63.92 -11.16
N GLN A 389 -44.19 63.75 -11.89
CA GLN A 389 -44.67 62.40 -12.27
C GLN A 389 -43.60 61.62 -13.04
N ALA A 390 -42.83 62.29 -13.90
CA ALA A 390 -41.74 61.68 -14.64
C ALA A 390 -40.69 61.05 -13.70
N LYS A 391 -40.27 61.76 -12.64
CA LYS A 391 -39.31 61.21 -11.67
C LYS A 391 -39.85 60.03 -10.86
N ILE A 392 -41.15 60.02 -10.57
CA ILE A 392 -41.80 58.87 -9.92
C ILE A 392 -41.80 57.67 -10.85
N ASN A 393 -42.14 57.88 -12.13
CA ASN A 393 -42.11 56.82 -13.14
C ASN A 393 -40.69 56.27 -13.33
N ASP A 394 -39.66 57.13 -13.39
CA ASP A 394 -38.26 56.70 -13.49
C ASP A 394 -37.84 55.82 -12.29
N ALA A 395 -38.26 56.19 -11.07
CA ALA A 395 -38.00 55.39 -9.87
C ALA A 395 -38.77 54.04 -9.90
N GLN A 396 -40.01 54.04 -10.38
CA GLN A 396 -40.82 52.82 -10.55
C GLN A 396 -40.15 51.83 -11.50
N GLU A 397 -39.60 52.30 -12.61
CA GLU A 397 -38.86 51.46 -13.56
C GLU A 397 -37.68 50.75 -12.89
N GLN A 398 -36.90 51.46 -12.08
CA GLN A 398 -35.76 50.87 -11.37
C GLN A 398 -36.19 49.91 -10.25
N ILE A 399 -37.30 50.17 -9.54
CA ILE A 399 -37.90 49.24 -8.59
C ILE A 399 -38.34 47.94 -9.27
N ASN A 400 -38.87 48.04 -10.49
CA ASN A 400 -39.33 46.87 -11.23
C ASN A 400 -38.20 45.89 -11.56
N LEU A 401 -36.97 46.40 -11.73
CA LEU A 401 -35.76 45.62 -11.99
C LEU A 401 -35.17 44.93 -10.75
N VAL A 402 -35.55 45.34 -9.53
CA VAL A 402 -35.10 44.69 -8.28
C VAL A 402 -35.71 43.30 -8.17
N LYS A 403 -34.87 42.28 -7.95
CA LYS A 403 -35.27 40.88 -7.78
C LYS A 403 -35.60 40.53 -6.34
N ASN A 404 -34.89 41.09 -5.35
CA ASN A 404 -35.21 40.85 -3.94
C ASN A 404 -36.63 41.34 -3.60
N PRO A 405 -37.57 40.44 -3.26
CA PRO A 405 -38.99 40.80 -3.10
C PRO A 405 -39.23 41.67 -1.86
N THR A 406 -38.46 41.48 -0.80
CA THR A 406 -38.59 42.25 0.44
C THR A 406 -38.14 43.70 0.22
N VAL A 407 -37.00 43.90 -0.44
CA VAL A 407 -36.49 45.23 -0.75
C VAL A 407 -37.40 45.93 -1.76
N LYS A 408 -37.85 45.21 -2.80
CA LYS A 408 -38.81 45.72 -3.78
C LYS A 408 -40.10 46.21 -3.12
N ALA A 409 -40.69 45.41 -2.22
CA ALA A 409 -41.91 45.79 -1.50
C ALA A 409 -41.72 47.03 -0.62
N LYS A 410 -40.57 47.15 0.06
CA LYS A 410 -40.25 48.34 0.85
C LYS A 410 -40.15 49.59 -0.03
N LEU A 411 -39.39 49.51 -1.12
CA LEU A 411 -39.21 50.64 -2.03
C LEU A 411 -40.52 51.05 -2.71
N GLN A 412 -41.36 50.07 -3.07
CA GLN A 412 -42.68 50.34 -3.63
C GLN A 412 -43.56 51.13 -2.66
N LYS A 413 -43.59 50.76 -1.38
CA LYS A 413 -44.34 51.50 -0.36
C LYS A 413 -43.87 52.96 -0.24
N ASP A 414 -42.55 53.18 -0.25
CA ASP A 414 -41.98 54.51 -0.17
C ASP A 414 -42.31 55.32 -1.44
N LEU A 415 -42.33 54.70 -2.62
CA LEU A 415 -42.74 55.32 -3.88
C LEU A 415 -44.23 55.69 -3.92
N ASP A 416 -45.11 54.77 -3.50
CA ASP A 416 -46.56 55.00 -3.43
C ASP A 416 -46.86 56.21 -2.52
N ARG A 417 -46.12 56.35 -1.42
CA ARG A 417 -46.22 57.51 -0.55
C ARG A 417 -45.80 58.81 -1.25
N ALA A 418 -44.72 58.80 -2.04
CA ALA A 418 -44.34 59.96 -2.85
C ALA A 418 -45.43 60.35 -3.86
N GLN A 419 -46.09 59.35 -4.46
CA GLN A 419 -47.20 59.57 -5.40
C GLN A 419 -48.41 60.22 -4.72
N GLU A 420 -48.79 59.75 -3.53
CA GLU A 420 -49.85 60.38 -2.73
C GLU A 420 -49.54 61.85 -2.45
N LEU A 421 -48.31 62.15 -2.02
CA LEU A 421 -47.86 63.51 -1.71
C LEU A 421 -47.85 64.40 -2.96
N LEU A 422 -47.47 63.87 -4.13
CA LEU A 422 -47.51 64.63 -5.39
C LEU A 422 -48.95 64.95 -5.81
N ASN A 423 -49.85 63.97 -5.69
CA ASN A 423 -51.27 64.18 -5.98
C ASN A 423 -51.88 65.25 -5.06
N ALA A 424 -51.55 65.20 -3.76
CA ALA A 424 -51.98 66.19 -2.79
C ALA A 424 -51.42 67.59 -3.10
N LYS A 425 -50.13 67.68 -3.48
CA LYS A 425 -49.50 68.94 -3.90
C LYS A 425 -50.22 69.55 -5.11
N ASN A 426 -50.47 68.75 -6.15
CA ASN A 426 -51.14 69.21 -7.37
C ASN A 426 -52.58 69.64 -7.09
N ALA A 427 -53.32 68.90 -6.26
CA ALA A 427 -54.67 69.27 -5.86
C ALA A 427 -54.71 70.59 -5.06
N ALA A 428 -53.74 70.79 -4.16
CA ALA A 428 -53.62 72.03 -3.40
C ALA A 428 -53.27 73.23 -4.30
N GLU A 429 -52.42 73.03 -5.31
CA GLU A 429 -52.08 74.09 -6.26
C GLU A 429 -53.27 74.45 -7.16
N ALA A 430 -53.98 73.46 -7.69
CA ALA A 430 -55.20 73.69 -8.46
C ALA A 430 -56.28 74.41 -7.63
N ALA A 431 -56.42 74.08 -6.34
CA ALA A 431 -57.34 74.77 -5.45
C ALA A 431 -56.96 76.24 -5.20
N LYS A 432 -55.65 76.56 -5.12
CA LYS A 432 -55.17 77.95 -5.01
C LYS A 432 -55.42 78.73 -6.29
N GLU A 433 -55.17 78.13 -7.45
CA GLU A 433 -55.44 78.75 -8.75
C GLU A 433 -56.94 79.06 -8.91
N GLU A 434 -57.81 78.12 -8.52
CA GLU A 434 -59.26 78.33 -8.54
C GLU A 434 -59.70 79.40 -7.55
N GLN A 435 -59.16 79.40 -6.32
CA GLN A 435 -59.46 80.46 -5.35
C GLN A 435 -59.01 81.83 -5.87
N ALA A 436 -57.84 81.91 -6.51
CA ALA A 436 -57.36 83.15 -7.12
C ALA A 436 -58.27 83.61 -8.27
N ARG A 437 -58.82 82.68 -9.06
CA ARG A 437 -59.83 82.97 -10.09
C ARG A 437 -61.11 83.53 -9.47
N LEU A 438 -61.63 82.89 -8.42
CA LEU A 438 -62.82 83.35 -7.69
C LEU A 438 -62.59 84.74 -7.06
N ASP A 439 -61.45 84.96 -6.42
CA ASP A 439 -61.09 86.26 -5.83
C ASP A 439 -61.00 87.36 -6.90
N ALA A 440 -60.43 87.04 -8.08
CA ALA A 440 -60.38 87.95 -9.21
C ALA A 440 -61.77 88.28 -9.78
N ALA A 441 -62.65 87.29 -9.90
CA ALA A 441 -64.03 87.48 -10.36
C ALA A 441 -64.84 88.32 -9.35
N ILE A 442 -64.74 88.03 -8.05
CA ILE A 442 -65.39 88.82 -6.98
C ILE A 442 -64.91 90.28 -7.04
N LYS A 443 -63.60 90.49 -7.16
CA LYS A 443 -63.02 91.83 -7.27
C LYS A 443 -63.53 92.56 -8.51
N ALA A 444 -63.55 91.91 -9.67
CA ALA A 444 -64.02 92.51 -10.92
C ALA A 444 -65.50 92.94 -10.82
N VAL A 445 -66.36 92.12 -10.21
CA VAL A 445 -67.77 92.46 -9.95
C VAL A 445 -67.89 93.61 -8.96
N HIS A 446 -67.18 93.55 -7.83
CA HIS A 446 -67.21 94.60 -6.81
C HIS A 446 -66.81 95.95 -7.40
N GLU A 447 -65.80 95.99 -8.28
CA GLU A 447 -65.32 97.21 -8.93
C GLU A 447 -66.35 97.91 -9.84
N LEU A 448 -67.45 97.26 -10.23
CA LEU A 448 -68.57 97.87 -10.97
C LEU A 448 -69.44 98.81 -10.09
N TYR A 449 -69.36 98.67 -8.76
CA TYR A 449 -70.22 99.37 -7.80
C TYR A 449 -69.49 100.50 -7.07
N THR A 450 -70.24 101.51 -6.63
CA THR A 450 -69.72 102.64 -5.85
C THR A 450 -69.02 102.13 -4.59
N ASN A 451 -67.83 102.68 -4.28
CA ASN A 451 -66.97 102.21 -3.19
C ASN A 451 -66.56 100.72 -3.25
N ASN A 452 -66.65 100.09 -4.43
CA ASN A 452 -66.39 98.67 -4.65
C ASN A 452 -67.24 97.74 -3.78
N ASN A 453 -68.48 98.15 -3.48
CA ASN A 453 -69.37 97.39 -2.63
C ASN A 453 -70.74 97.17 -3.32
N PRO A 454 -71.06 95.94 -3.74
CA PRO A 454 -72.34 95.65 -4.38
C PRO A 454 -73.55 95.90 -3.48
N GLN A 455 -73.39 96.00 -2.15
CA GLN A 455 -74.49 96.28 -1.22
C GLN A 455 -74.96 97.75 -1.21
N THR A 456 -74.26 98.66 -1.89
CA THR A 456 -74.71 100.07 -1.94
C THR A 456 -75.78 100.32 -3.00
N ASP A 457 -76.16 99.30 -3.78
CA ASP A 457 -77.13 99.34 -4.89
C ASP A 457 -76.91 100.46 -5.93
N ALA A 458 -75.70 101.03 -5.95
CA ALA A 458 -75.30 102.16 -6.81
C ALA A 458 -74.10 101.78 -7.67
N ILE A 459 -74.28 101.69 -8.99
CA ILE A 459 -73.18 101.50 -9.94
C ILE A 459 -72.33 102.76 -10.05
N LYS A 460 -71.02 102.63 -10.33
CA LYS A 460 -70.18 103.81 -10.60
C LYS A 460 -70.66 104.51 -11.87
N GLU A 461 -70.56 105.83 -11.91
CA GLU A 461 -70.83 106.60 -13.14
C GLU A 461 -69.93 106.17 -14.32
N THR A 462 -68.75 105.61 -14.02
CA THR A 462 -67.81 105.08 -15.00
C THR A 462 -68.13 103.67 -15.49
N THR A 463 -69.10 102.97 -14.88
CA THR A 463 -69.49 101.61 -15.26
C THR A 463 -70.31 101.66 -16.55
N ASN A 464 -69.77 101.09 -17.63
CA ASN A 464 -70.41 100.98 -18.94
C ASN A 464 -70.52 99.50 -19.38
N GLN A 465 -71.17 99.24 -20.53
CA GLN A 465 -71.33 97.87 -21.03
C GLN A 465 -69.99 97.14 -21.19
N LYS A 466 -68.93 97.84 -21.60
CA LYS A 466 -67.60 97.24 -21.72
C LYS A 466 -67.06 96.78 -20.36
N ALA A 467 -67.21 97.58 -19.30
CA ALA A 467 -66.78 97.22 -17.95
C ALA A 467 -67.52 95.98 -17.42
N ILE A 468 -68.82 95.86 -17.77
CA ILE A 468 -69.64 94.68 -17.45
C ILE A 468 -69.13 93.46 -18.22
N ASP A 469 -68.93 93.59 -19.54
CA ASP A 469 -68.45 92.50 -20.40
C ASP A 469 -67.03 92.03 -20.01
N ASP A 470 -66.16 92.95 -19.57
CA ASP A 470 -64.81 92.62 -19.11
C ASP A 470 -64.85 91.85 -17.78
N ALA A 471 -65.70 92.25 -16.82
CA ALA A 471 -65.87 91.52 -15.56
C ALA A 471 -66.45 90.11 -15.77
N GLN A 472 -67.32 89.95 -16.77
CA GLN A 472 -67.97 88.69 -17.09
C GLN A 472 -67.06 87.68 -17.81
N LYS A 473 -65.90 88.13 -18.34
CA LYS A 473 -64.86 87.27 -18.94
C LYS A 473 -63.82 86.77 -17.93
N VAL A 474 -63.88 87.22 -16.68
CA VAL A 474 -62.97 86.79 -15.60
C VAL A 474 -63.44 85.47 -14.97
N ASP A 475 -64.73 85.14 -15.13
CA ASP A 475 -65.31 83.80 -14.91
C ASP A 475 -64.93 82.83 -16.04
#